data_AF-A0A544T0H9-F1
#
_entry.id   AF-A0A544T0H9-F1
#
_cell.length_a   1.000
_cell.length_b   1.000
_cell.length_c   1.000
_cell.angle_alpha   90.00
_cell.angle_beta   90.00
_cell.angle_gamma   90.00
#
_symmetry.space_group_name_H-M   'P 1'
#
loop_
_entity.id
_entity.type
_entity.pdbx_description
1 polymer ?
#
loop_
_entity_poly.entity_id
_entity_poly.type
_entity_poly.pdbx_seq_one_letter_code
_entity_poly.pdbx_strand_id
1 'polypeptide(L)' 'MSNLKNGPENGSMATNMEEVKQLGKQMEKLRDDNELEKDHRVSDPAQSDDTSSMKQRKND' A
#
# COMPACT_ATOMS: atom_id res chain seq x y z
N MET A 1 13.05 -15.00 19.67
CA MET A 1 12.07 -15.07 18.57
C MET A 1 11.87 -13.65 18.10
N SER A 2 12.20 -13.40 16.83
CA SER A 2 12.28 -12.08 16.23
C SER A 2 10.93 -11.35 16.31
N ASN A 3 10.95 -10.13 16.85
CA ASN A 3 9.85 -9.16 16.81
C ASN A 3 9.63 -8.66 15.38
N LEU A 4 9.28 -9.56 14.45
CA LEU A 4 8.66 -9.16 13.21
C LEU A 4 7.31 -8.59 13.63
N LYS A 5 7.14 -7.27 13.51
CA LYS A 5 5.82 -6.63 13.58
C LYS A 5 4.98 -7.24 12.46
N ASN A 6 4.36 -8.38 12.75
CA ASN A 6 3.42 -9.01 11.85
C ASN A 6 2.27 -8.01 11.74
N GLY A 7 2.10 -7.41 10.56
CA GLY A 7 0.86 -6.73 10.22
C GLY A 7 -0.34 -7.65 10.49
N PRO A 8 -1.57 -7.11 10.48
CA PRO A 8 -2.76 -7.88 10.81
C PRO A 8 -2.78 -9.21 10.03
N GLU A 9 -2.99 -10.32 10.74
CA GLU A 9 -3.03 -11.64 10.11
C GLU A 9 -4.17 -11.67 9.07
N ASN A 10 -3.84 -12.04 7.83
CA ASN A 10 -4.81 -12.12 6.75
C ASN A 10 -5.97 -13.05 7.17
N GLY A 11 -7.21 -12.54 7.12
CA GLY A 11 -8.41 -13.29 7.51
C GLY A 11 -8.96 -12.95 8.90
N SER A 12 -8.28 -12.10 9.67
CA SER A 12 -8.81 -11.53 10.91
C SER A 12 -9.68 -10.29 10.65
N MET A 13 -10.72 -10.08 11.49
CA MET A 13 -11.49 -8.83 11.50
C MET A 13 -10.81 -7.78 12.38
N ALA A 14 -11.00 -6.49 12.07
CA ALA A 14 -10.55 -5.41 12.93
C ALA A 14 -11.18 -5.51 14.32
N THR A 15 -10.35 -5.41 15.35
CA THR A 15 -10.75 -5.64 16.76
C THR A 15 -11.21 -4.36 17.46
N ASN A 16 -10.92 -3.20 16.88
CA ASN A 16 -11.22 -1.89 17.45
C ASN A 16 -11.41 -0.82 16.36
N MET A 17 -11.96 0.33 16.76
CA MET A 17 -12.26 1.44 15.85
C MET A 17 -11.03 2.05 15.17
N GLU A 18 -9.86 1.98 15.80
CA GLU A 18 -8.62 2.52 15.23
C GLU A 18 -8.15 1.64 14.07
N GLU A 19 -8.16 0.32 14.25
CA GLU A 19 -7.88 -0.66 13.20
C GLU A 19 -8.87 -0.54 12.02
N VAL A 20 -10.16 -0.30 12.29
CA VAL A 20 -11.16 -0.07 11.25
C VAL A 20 -10.81 1.16 10.41
N LYS A 21 -10.40 2.27 11.03
CA LYS A 21 -9.99 3.48 10.30
C LYS A 21 -8.73 3.24 9.47
N GLN A 22 -7.75 2.54 10.02
CA GLN A 22 -6.52 2.22 9.30
C GLN A 22 -6.79 1.30 8.11
N LEU A 23 -7.70 0.33 8.26
CA LEU A 23 -8.14 -0.51 7.16
C LEU A 23 -8.84 0.30 6.06
N GLY A 24 -9.73 1.22 6.42
CA GLY A 24 -10.38 2.12 5.46
C GLY A 24 -9.35 2.94 4.66
N LYS A 25 -8.37 3.53 5.34
CA LYS A 25 -7.26 4.25 4.68
C LYS A 25 -6.47 3.35 3.71
N GLN A 26 -6.24 2.09 4.07
CA GLN A 26 -5.56 1.14 3.18
C GLN A 26 -6.39 0.82 1.93
N MET A 27 -7.69 0.57 2.11
CA MET A 27 -8.60 0.22 1.00
C MET A 27 -8.75 1.37 -0.01
N GLU A 28 -8.81 2.61 0.47
CA GLU A 28 -8.93 3.81 -0.36
C GLU A 28 -7.59 4.38 -0.83
N LYS A 29 -6.46 3.72 -0.50
CA LYS A 29 -5.10 4.19 -0.79
C LYS A 29 -4.81 5.62 -0.29
N LEU A 30 -5.33 5.96 0.89
CA LEU A 30 -5.22 7.30 1.51
C LEU A 30 -4.07 7.43 2.52
N ARG A 31 -3.16 6.44 2.60
CA ARG A 31 -2.00 6.53 3.48
C ARG A 31 -0.97 7.51 2.92
N ASP A 32 -0.37 8.30 3.80
CA ASP A 32 0.76 9.13 3.44
C ASP A 32 2.09 8.35 3.49
N ASP A 33 3.15 8.94 2.96
CA ASP A 33 4.47 8.29 2.88
C ASP A 33 5.02 7.96 4.28
N ASN A 34 4.78 8.81 5.28
CA ASN A 34 5.20 8.57 6.67
C ASN A 34 4.48 7.36 7.29
N GLU A 35 3.20 7.17 6.99
CA GLU A 35 2.39 6.03 7.43
C GLU A 35 2.84 4.73 6.74
N LEU A 36 3.22 4.79 5.46
CA LEU A 36 3.74 3.64 4.72
C LEU A 36 5.15 3.23 5.18
N GLU A 37 6.03 4.19 5.44
CA GLU A 37 7.38 3.94 5.93
C GLU A 37 7.40 3.20 7.27
N LYS A 38 6.42 3.48 8.16
CA LYS A 38 6.26 2.76 9.44
C LYS A 38 6.05 1.25 9.27
N ASP A 39 5.45 0.86 8.14
CA ASP A 39 5.19 -0.54 7.76
C ASP A 39 6.25 -1.08 6.77
N HIS A 40 7.34 -0.34 6.53
CA HIS A 40 8.36 -0.64 5.52
C HIS A 40 7.78 -0.76 4.10
N ARG A 41 6.78 0.06 3.79
CA ARG A 41 6.12 0.15 2.49
C ARG A 41 6.41 1.49 1.83
N VAL A 42 6.19 1.55 0.53
CA VAL A 42 6.28 2.77 -0.29
C VAL A 42 5.02 2.87 -1.15
N SER A 43 4.68 4.10 -1.54
CA SER A 43 3.56 4.36 -2.45
C SER A 43 3.83 3.72 -3.81
N ASP A 44 2.77 3.17 -4.43
CA ASP A 44 2.86 2.69 -5.80
C ASP A 44 3.20 3.87 -6.74
N PRO A 45 4.00 3.66 -7.80
CA PRO A 45 4.26 4.69 -8.79
C PRO A 45 2.96 5.22 -9.39
N ALA A 46 2.82 6.55 -9.45
CA ALA A 46 1.66 7.18 -10.07
C ALA A 46 1.60 6.83 -11.57
N GLN A 47 0.45 6.34 -12.02
CA GLN A 47 0.21 6.13 -13.44
C GLN A 47 -0.12 7.47 -14.10
N SER A 48 0.61 7.82 -15.15
CA SER A 48 0.31 8.99 -15.99
C SER A 48 -0.41 8.56 -17.27
N ASP A 49 -1.44 9.29 -17.66
CA ASP A 49 -2.10 9.13 -18.98
C ASP A 49 -1.19 9.55 -20.15
N ASP A 50 -0.09 10.23 -19.85
CA ASP A 50 0.88 10.69 -20.83
C ASP A 50 1.68 9.50 -21.39
N THR A 51 1.18 8.94 -22.48
CA THR A 51 1.81 7.84 -23.21
C THR A 51 3.03 8.27 -24.04
N SER A 52 3.33 9.59 -24.11
CA SER A 52 4.37 10.14 -25.00
C SER A 52 5.78 9.57 -24.75
N SER A 53 6.05 9.08 -23.53
CA SER A 53 7.34 8.51 -23.12
C SER A 53 7.36 6.97 -23.02
N MET A 54 6.23 6.28 -23.29
CA MET A 54 6.17 4.82 -23.21
C MET A 54 7.03 4.18 -24.31
N LYS A 55 8.12 3.52 -23.92
CA LYS A 55 8.94 2.70 -24.83
C LYS A 55 8.08 1.56 -25.40
N GLN A 56 7.81 1.62 -26.70
CA GLN A 56 7.17 0.54 -27.44
C GLN A 56 8.01 -0.74 -27.32
N ARG A 57 7.38 -1.85 -26.91
CA ARG A 57 8.04 -3.17 -26.89
C ARG A 57 8.43 -3.51 -28.32
N LYS A 58 9.71 -3.74 -28.58
CA LYS A 58 10.18 -4.17 -29.91
C LYS A 58 10.00 -5.68 -30.02
N ASN A 59 9.09 -6.08 -30.90
CA ASN A 59 8.81 -7.44 -31.38
C ASN A 59 8.02 -8.30 -30.38
N ASP A 60 6.71 -8.47 -30.65
CA ASP A 60 5.91 -9.65 -30.28
C ASP A 60 5.71 -10.48 -31.56
#